data_AF-A0A6B3HXI5-F1
#
_entry.id   AF-A0A6B3HXI5-F1
#
_cell.length_a   1.000
_cell.length_b   1.000
_cell.length_c   1.000
_cell.angle_alpha   90.00
_cell.angle_beta   90.00
_cell.angle_gamma   90.00
#
_symmetry.space_group_name_H-M   'P 1'
#
loop_
_entity.id
_entity.type
_entity.pdbx_description
1 polymer ?
#
loop_
_entity_poly.entity_id
_entity_poly.type
_entity_poly.pdbx_seq_one_letter_code
_entity_poly.pdbx_strand_id
1 'polypeptide(L)'
;FTSSFSIYDAADSKRLMALVCRDLDLDPKRYPPKSFTAKVSNLKNELIDEETFAGQAADGFEKTLAQAYALYQARLREANALDFDDIIMTTVHLLQAFPDVAEHYRRRFRH
;
A
#
# COMPACT_ATOMS: atom_id res chain seq x y z
N PHE A 1 11.25 1.30 -7.69
CA PHE A 1 10.52 2.06 -8.73
C PHE A 1 11.50 2.72 -9.66
N THR A 2 11.15 2.85 -10.94
CA THR A 2 11.89 3.72 -11.86
C THR A 2 11.40 5.17 -11.69
N SER A 3 12.11 6.15 -12.27
CA SER A 3 11.69 7.56 -12.21
C SER A 3 10.38 7.85 -12.95
N SER A 4 9.86 6.92 -13.74
CA SER A 4 8.59 7.00 -14.44
C SER A 4 7.63 5.94 -13.91
N PHE A 5 6.81 6.27 -12.90
CA PHE A 5 5.77 5.37 -12.39
C PHE A 5 4.37 5.86 -12.78
N SER A 6 3.45 4.92 -12.90
CA SER A 6 2.03 5.23 -13.12
C SER A 6 1.32 5.44 -11.77
N ILE A 7 0.35 6.35 -11.73
CA ILE A 7 -0.48 6.54 -10.54
C ILE A 7 -1.81 5.86 -10.79
N TYR A 8 -2.13 4.87 -9.95
CA TYR A 8 -3.44 4.24 -9.97
C TYR A 8 -4.45 5.13 -9.27
N ASP A 9 -5.59 5.35 -9.93
CA ASP A 9 -6.71 6.02 -9.29
C ASP A 9 -7.49 5.07 -8.36
N ALA A 10 -8.50 5.58 -7.68
CA ALA A 10 -9.30 4.79 -6.76
C ALA A 10 -10.07 3.63 -7.44
N ALA A 11 -10.35 3.71 -8.74
CA ALA A 11 -11.00 2.63 -9.48
C ALA A 11 -10.00 1.55 -9.88
N ASP A 12 -8.81 1.94 -10.32
CA ASP A 12 -7.72 1.02 -10.68
C ASP A 12 -7.23 0.23 -9.46
N SER A 13 -7.00 0.90 -8.32
CA SER A 13 -6.63 0.24 -7.06
C SER A 13 -7.68 -0.76 -6.60
N LYS A 14 -8.98 -0.42 -6.70
CA LYS A 14 -10.08 -1.35 -6.35
C LYS A 14 -10.14 -2.54 -7.30
N ARG A 15 -9.94 -2.33 -8.60
CA ARG A 15 -9.85 -3.42 -9.57
C ARG A 15 -8.69 -4.34 -9.27
N LEU A 16 -7.52 -3.79 -8.94
CA LEU A 16 -6.36 -4.59 -8.58
C LEU A 16 -6.62 -5.43 -7.32
N MET A 17 -7.18 -4.83 -6.26
CA MET A 17 -7.54 -5.59 -5.07
C MET A 17 -8.56 -6.69 -5.36
N ALA A 18 -9.53 -6.46 -6.25
CA ALA A 18 -10.47 -7.51 -6.66
C ALA A 18 -9.78 -8.67 -7.40
N LEU A 19 -8.79 -8.38 -8.25
CA LEU A 19 -7.97 -9.41 -8.90
C LEU A 19 -7.14 -10.18 -7.87
N VAL A 20 -6.54 -9.50 -6.90
CA VAL A 20 -5.79 -10.11 -5.79
C VAL A 20 -6.66 -11.07 -4.99
N CYS A 21 -7.86 -10.64 -4.57
CA CYS A 21 -8.78 -11.51 -3.83
C CYS A 21 -9.18 -12.75 -4.64
N ARG A 22 -9.37 -12.61 -5.95
CA ARG A 22 -9.68 -13.74 -6.85
C ARG A 22 -8.49 -14.68 -7.01
N ASP A 23 -7.29 -14.15 -7.20
CA ASP A 23 -6.07 -14.95 -7.42
C ASP A 23 -5.68 -15.72 -6.14
N LEU A 24 -6.10 -15.25 -4.96
CA LEU A 24 -5.98 -15.94 -3.67
C LEU A 24 -7.17 -16.87 -3.35
N ASP A 25 -8.12 -17.04 -4.27
CA ASP A 25 -9.34 -17.85 -4.11
C ASP A 25 -10.16 -17.50 -2.86
N LEU A 26 -10.29 -16.20 -2.56
CA LEU A 26 -11.00 -15.73 -1.36
C LEU A 26 -12.51 -15.65 -1.61
N ASP A 27 -13.30 -16.20 -0.67
CA ASP A 27 -14.75 -16.05 -0.68
C ASP A 27 -15.12 -14.55 -0.53
N PRO A 28 -15.75 -13.91 -1.55
CA PRO A 28 -16.07 -12.49 -1.53
C PRO A 28 -17.10 -12.11 -0.47
N LYS A 29 -17.86 -13.07 0.08
CA LYS A 29 -18.77 -12.81 1.21
C LYS A 29 -18.00 -12.65 2.52
N ARG A 30 -16.93 -13.42 2.69
CA ARG A 30 -16.08 -13.39 3.90
C ARG A 30 -14.98 -12.33 3.81
N TYR A 31 -14.46 -12.10 2.61
CA TYR A 31 -13.34 -11.19 2.33
C TYR A 31 -13.69 -10.21 1.19
N PRO A 32 -14.60 -9.24 1.41
CA PRO A 32 -15.01 -8.34 0.34
C PRO A 32 -13.85 -7.44 -0.12
N PRO A 33 -13.53 -7.36 -1.43
CA PRO A 33 -12.40 -6.56 -1.92
C PRO A 33 -12.45 -5.08 -1.52
N LYS A 34 -13.66 -4.51 -1.41
CA LYS A 34 -13.86 -3.13 -0.93
C LYS A 34 -13.39 -2.95 0.52
N SER A 35 -13.65 -3.93 1.38
CA SER A 35 -13.20 -3.91 2.78
C SER A 35 -11.69 -4.05 2.87
N PHE A 36 -11.10 -4.95 2.09
CA PHE A 36 -9.66 -5.14 2.03
C PHE A 36 -8.94 -3.88 1.52
N THR A 37 -9.44 -3.26 0.46
CA THR A 37 -8.91 -1.99 -0.07
C THR A 37 -8.89 -0.91 1.02
N ALA A 38 -10.01 -0.76 1.76
CA ALA A 38 -10.09 0.24 2.82
C ALA A 38 -9.14 -0.05 3.99
N LYS A 39 -8.97 -1.32 4.38
CA LYS A 39 -8.03 -1.71 5.43
C LYS A 39 -6.58 -1.49 5.02
N VAL A 40 -6.21 -1.84 3.79
CA VAL A 40 -4.88 -1.57 3.23
C VAL A 40 -4.60 -0.06 3.19
N SER A 41 -5.56 0.75 2.73
CA SER A 41 -5.44 2.21 2.76
C SER A 41 -5.20 2.75 4.18
N ASN A 42 -5.94 2.25 5.17
CA ASN A 42 -5.73 2.63 6.57
C ASN A 42 -4.34 2.22 7.09
N LEU A 43 -3.88 1.01 6.77
CA LEU A 43 -2.53 0.56 7.14
C LEU A 43 -1.45 1.49 6.56
N LYS A 44 -1.57 1.86 5.27
CA LYS A 44 -0.64 2.82 4.63
C LYS A 44 -0.69 4.19 5.29
N ASN A 45 -1.88 4.68 5.64
CA ASN A 45 -2.05 5.95 6.36
C ASN A 45 -1.42 5.93 7.76
N GLU A 46 -1.38 4.76 8.40
CA GLU A 46 -0.67 4.52 9.67
C GLU A 46 0.82 4.20 9.47
N LEU A 47 1.33 4.29 8.23
CA LEU A 47 2.70 3.96 7.82
C LEU A 47 3.10 2.50 8.10
N ILE A 48 2.13 1.58 8.01
CA ILE A 48 2.33 0.14 8.17
C ILE A 48 2.41 -0.51 6.77
N ASP A 49 3.60 -0.99 6.41
CA ASP A 49 3.85 -1.69 5.15
C ASP A 49 3.39 -3.16 5.20
N GLU A 50 3.42 -3.83 4.03
CA GLU A 50 2.95 -5.20 3.92
C GLU A 50 3.74 -6.18 4.79
N GLU A 51 5.04 -5.93 4.96
CA GLU A 51 5.94 -6.80 5.73
C GLU A 51 5.71 -6.61 7.24
N THR A 52 5.60 -5.36 7.68
CA THR A 52 5.31 -4.99 9.06
C THR A 52 3.93 -5.52 9.48
N PHE A 53 2.91 -5.34 8.64
CA PHE A 53 1.58 -5.85 8.93
C PHE A 53 1.56 -7.39 8.98
N ALA A 54 2.27 -8.07 8.07
CA ALA A 54 2.39 -9.53 8.10
C ALA A 54 3.02 -10.05 9.40
N GLY A 55 3.96 -9.31 10.00
CA GLY A 55 4.53 -9.64 11.32
C GLY A 55 3.60 -9.40 12.51
N GLN A 56 2.60 -8.53 12.37
CA GLN A 56 1.65 -8.17 13.42
C GLN A 56 0.35 -8.98 13.37
N ALA A 57 -0.03 -9.48 12.20
CA ALA A 57 -1.29 -10.17 11.96
C ALA A 57 -1.49 -11.40 12.88
N ALA A 58 -2.49 -11.32 13.76
CA ALA A 58 -2.69 -12.30 14.81
C ALA A 58 -3.74 -13.36 14.44
N ASP A 59 -4.87 -12.93 13.87
CA ASP A 59 -6.02 -13.80 13.61
C ASP A 59 -6.15 -14.27 12.14
N GLY A 60 -7.09 -15.18 11.89
CA GLY A 60 -7.28 -15.76 10.55
C GLY A 60 -7.72 -14.75 9.49
N PHE A 61 -8.41 -13.67 9.87
CA PHE A 61 -8.80 -12.62 8.92
C PHE A 61 -7.60 -11.71 8.61
N GLU A 62 -6.87 -11.28 9.63
CA GLU A 62 -5.68 -10.45 9.48
C GLU A 62 -4.59 -11.15 8.68
N LYS A 63 -4.40 -12.46 8.88
CA LYS A 63 -3.44 -13.24 8.08
C LYS A 63 -3.83 -13.29 6.61
N THR A 64 -5.12 -13.47 6.29
CA THR A 64 -5.61 -13.38 4.90
C THR A 64 -5.44 -11.97 4.34
N LEU A 65 -5.72 -10.93 5.13
CA LEU A 65 -5.49 -9.55 4.72
C LEU A 65 -4.01 -9.26 4.45
N ALA A 66 -3.10 -9.78 5.28
CA ALA A 66 -1.66 -9.61 5.10
C ALA A 66 -1.18 -10.26 3.79
N GLN A 67 -1.67 -11.46 3.48
CA GLN A 67 -1.39 -12.13 2.19
C GLN A 67 -1.91 -11.30 1.00
N ALA A 68 -3.14 -10.78 1.11
CA ALA A 68 -3.70 -9.92 0.06
C ALA A 68 -2.94 -8.61 -0.08
N TYR A 69 -2.53 -7.98 1.03
CA TYR A 69 -1.76 -6.75 1.01
C TYR A 69 -0.38 -6.96 0.35
N ALA A 70 0.33 -8.02 0.73
CA ALA A 70 1.61 -8.37 0.14
C ALA A 70 1.51 -8.61 -1.38
N LEU A 71 0.51 -9.38 -1.82
CA LEU A 71 0.29 -9.61 -3.25
C LEU A 71 -0.12 -8.32 -3.98
N TYR A 72 -0.96 -7.49 -3.37
CA TYR A 72 -1.37 -6.20 -3.92
C TYR A 72 -0.16 -5.27 -4.16
N GLN A 73 0.71 -5.10 -3.15
CA GLN A 73 1.93 -4.30 -3.28
C GLN A 73 2.91 -4.89 -4.29
N ALA A 74 3.04 -6.22 -4.36
CA ALA A 74 3.86 -6.88 -5.37
C ALA A 74 3.37 -6.58 -6.80
N ARG A 75 2.05 -6.64 -7.04
CA ARG A 75 1.48 -6.33 -8.36
C ARG A 75 1.62 -4.86 -8.74
N LEU A 76 1.48 -3.94 -7.79
CA LEU A 76 1.77 -2.52 -8.04
C LEU A 76 3.23 -2.32 -8.43
N ARG A 77 4.17 -2.97 -7.72
CA ARG A 77 5.60 -2.93 -8.05
C ARG A 77 5.91 -3.50 -9.44
N GLU A 78 5.32 -4.64 -9.79
CA GLU A 78 5.44 -5.26 -11.13
C GLU A 78 4.90 -4.35 -12.23
N ALA A 79 3.79 -3.66 -11.99
CA ALA A 79 3.23 -2.66 -12.89
C ALA A 79 4.00 -1.33 -12.89
N ASN A 80 5.04 -1.20 -12.06
CA ASN A 80 5.75 0.04 -11.79
C ASN A 80 4.77 1.20 -11.52
N ALA A 81 3.78 0.91 -10.69
CA ALA A 81 2.69 1.80 -10.31
C ALA A 81 2.69 2.04 -8.80
N LEU A 82 2.15 3.19 -8.40
CA LEU A 82 1.86 3.56 -7.02
C LEU A 82 0.37 3.92 -6.94
N ASP A 83 -0.30 3.57 -5.84
CA ASP A 83 -1.57 4.23 -5.52
C ASP A 83 -1.35 5.52 -4.73
N PHE A 84 -2.44 6.26 -4.46
CA PHE A 84 -2.35 7.55 -3.76
C PHE A 84 -1.75 7.43 -2.36
N ASP A 85 -2.08 6.37 -1.62
CA ASP A 85 -1.58 6.16 -0.27
C ASP A 85 -0.09 5.81 -0.30
N ASP A 86 0.36 5.04 -1.31
CA ASP A 86 1.79 4.74 -1.52
C ASP A 86 2.61 6.01 -1.77
N ILE A 87 2.08 6.99 -2.50
CA ILE A 87 2.82 8.24 -2.77
C ILE A 87 3.15 8.93 -1.45
N ILE A 88 2.17 9.02 -0.55
CA ILE A 88 2.34 9.69 0.75
C ILE A 88 3.29 8.86 1.62
N MET A 89 3.00 7.57 1.80
CA MET A 89 3.79 6.68 2.64
C MET A 89 5.25 6.57 2.17
N THR A 90 5.47 6.38 0.87
CA THR A 90 6.83 6.31 0.28
C THR A 90 7.57 7.62 0.45
N THR A 91 6.89 8.77 0.33
CA THR A 91 7.50 10.08 0.59
C THR A 91 7.90 10.20 2.05
N VAL A 92 7.05 9.80 3.00
CA VAL A 92 7.40 9.82 4.43
C VAL A 92 8.60 8.92 4.71
N HIS A 93 8.61 7.68 4.19
CA HIS A 93 9.72 6.76 4.33
C HIS A 93 11.02 7.32 3.75
N LEU A 94 10.97 7.95 2.57
CA LEU A 94 12.12 8.61 1.95
C LEU A 94 12.69 9.70 2.86
N LEU A 95 11.85 10.58 3.40
CA LEU A 95 12.29 11.67 4.26
C LEU A 95 12.84 11.18 5.61
N GLN A 96 12.31 10.08 6.14
CA GLN A 96 12.84 9.43 7.35
C GLN A 96 14.18 8.75 7.10
N ALA A 97 14.34 8.06 5.97
CA ALA A 97 15.56 7.35 5.60
C ALA A 97 16.70 8.29 5.17
N PHE A 98 16.39 9.46 4.62
CA PHE A 98 17.36 10.42 4.10
C PHE A 98 17.17 11.82 4.73
N PRO A 99 17.69 12.06 5.95
CA PRO A 99 17.52 13.32 6.67
C PRO A 99 18.00 14.56 5.90
N ASP A 100 19.02 14.43 5.05
CA ASP A 100 19.51 15.54 4.22
C ASP A 100 18.48 15.99 3.18
N VAL A 101 17.74 15.04 2.60
CA VAL A 101 16.62 15.31 1.69
C VAL A 101 15.49 15.98 2.47
N ALA A 102 15.18 15.48 3.67
CA ALA A 102 14.18 16.11 4.54
C ALA A 102 14.54 17.55 4.91
N GLU A 103 15.80 17.81 5.25
CA GLU A 103 16.27 19.15 5.59
C GLU A 103 16.23 20.10 4.38
N HIS A 104 16.55 19.62 3.18
CA HIS A 104 16.37 20.39 1.95
C HIS A 104 14.92 20.90 1.80
N TYR A 105 13.94 20.01 1.94
CA TYR A 105 12.53 20.38 1.84
C TYR A 105 12.05 21.23 3.02
N ARG A 106 12.52 20.96 4.24
CA ARG A 106 12.20 21.77 5.44
C ARG A 106 12.68 23.21 5.30
N ARG A 107 13.86 23.44 4.70
CA ARG A 107 14.36 24.79 4.41
C ARG A 107 13.56 25.50 3.35
N ARG A 108 13.12 24.76 2.32
CA ARG A 108 12.33 25.30 1.21
C ARG A 108 10.92 25.72 1.64
N PHE A 109 10.26 24.95 2.52
CA PHE A 109 8.88 25.17 2.96
C PHE A 109 8.82 25.67 4.43
N ARG A 110 9.42 26.84 4.70
CA ARG A 110 9.50 27.43 6.05
C ARG A 110 8.29 28.26 6.49
N HIS A 111 7.28 28.41 5.63
CA HIS A 111 6.15 29.33 5.83
C HIS A 111 4.83 28.63 5.52
#